data_AF-A0A132H817-F1
#
_entry.id   AF-A0A132H817-F1
#
_cell.length_a   1.000
_cell.length_b   1.000
_cell.length_c   1.000
_cell.angle_alpha   90.00
_cell.angle_beta   90.00
_cell.angle_gamma   90.00
#
_symmetry.space_group_name_H-M   'P 1'
#
loop_
_entity.id
_entity.type
_entity.pdbx_description
1 polymer ?
#
loop_
_entity_poly.entity_id
_entity_poly.type
_entity_poly.pdbx_seq_one_letter_code
_entity_poly.pdbx_strand_id
1 'polypeptide(L)'
;MATIDAQTLTERSRQRVSENGAMLASAPSSESWLDQRSKGLAACACLMAQGDLERLEPAVRTALDNGVTINEMKEAFSQLYAYTGFPRSLNALGVLSKVLENRKPEWQEGKPWTRPVVWNDAQKALKQGTEVQTKLSGRAFDFAFCPQDDYYLKSHLFGDIFAGDQLTPADREIVTVAALSGLEGVDPQLAAHKRGAVNMGNSQELIDELCAWLDSEGYSLKSKWPKGEPNTAYAQYFIGNSYLADVGGGVHNVTFEPRCRNNWHIHHKAVQVLICVSGRGWYQEWGKEAIPMSPGTVIAIPAEVKHWHGAAKDSWFQHLTYHKDVQDGSSNEWLEPVTDEIYNTLK
;
A
#
# COMPACT_ATOMS: atom_id res chain seq x y z
N MET A 1 5.48 -45.54 43.93
CA MET A 1 4.33 -45.81 43.03
C MET A 1 3.30 -44.73 43.24
N ALA A 2 3.19 -43.80 42.29
CA ALA A 2 2.04 -42.92 42.12
C ALA A 2 1.94 -42.67 40.61
N THR A 3 1.19 -43.52 39.93
CA THR A 3 0.83 -43.38 38.52
C THR A 3 -0.12 -42.19 38.41
N ILE A 4 0.34 -41.13 37.74
CA ILE A 4 -0.55 -40.03 37.34
C ILE A 4 -1.26 -40.48 36.07
N ASP A 5 -2.57 -40.60 36.18
CA ASP A 5 -3.46 -41.10 35.13
C ASP A 5 -3.57 -40.07 33.98
N ALA A 6 -3.40 -40.56 32.74
CA ALA A 6 -3.42 -39.75 31.53
C ALA A 6 -4.80 -39.10 31.27
N GLN A 7 -5.87 -39.62 31.88
CA GLN A 7 -7.21 -39.03 31.80
C GLN A 7 -7.35 -37.72 32.59
N THR A 8 -6.60 -37.52 33.68
CA THR A 8 -6.71 -36.30 34.52
C THR A 8 -6.01 -35.08 33.89
N LEU A 9 -5.06 -35.31 32.98
CA LEU A 9 -4.38 -34.27 32.20
C LEU A 9 -5.23 -33.76 31.02
N THR A 10 -6.12 -34.61 30.48
CA THR A 10 -6.98 -34.27 29.33
C THR A 10 -8.23 -33.48 29.74
N GLU A 11 -8.73 -33.64 30.96
CA GLU A 11 -9.85 -32.82 31.46
C GLU A 11 -9.40 -31.41 31.89
N ARG A 12 -8.22 -31.28 32.51
CA ARG A 12 -7.64 -29.96 32.88
C ARG A 12 -7.22 -29.10 31.69
N SER A 13 -6.96 -29.71 30.52
CA SER A 13 -6.70 -28.97 29.27
C SER A 13 -8.00 -28.57 28.57
N ARG A 14 -9.04 -29.41 28.59
CA ARG A 14 -10.37 -29.07 28.05
C ARG A 14 -11.06 -27.95 28.82
N GLN A 15 -10.93 -27.91 30.14
CA GLN A 15 -11.52 -26.85 30.96
C GLN A 15 -10.83 -25.48 30.75
N ARG A 16 -9.49 -25.48 30.59
CA ARG A 16 -8.72 -24.27 30.27
C ARG A 16 -8.99 -23.71 28.88
N VAL A 17 -9.29 -24.57 27.91
CA VAL A 17 -9.70 -24.15 26.56
C VAL A 17 -11.14 -23.58 26.56
N SER A 18 -12.03 -24.12 27.40
CA SER A 18 -13.40 -23.59 27.52
C SER A 18 -13.49 -22.23 28.23
N GLU A 19 -12.59 -21.94 29.18
CA GLU A 19 -12.56 -20.65 29.88
C GLU A 19 -11.86 -19.55 29.06
N ASN A 20 -10.91 -19.91 28.19
CA ASN A 20 -10.27 -18.96 27.27
C ASN A 20 -11.07 -18.68 25.99
N GLY A 21 -12.13 -19.45 25.71
CA GLY A 21 -12.99 -19.27 24.53
C GLY A 21 -13.98 -18.10 24.63
N ALA A 22 -14.07 -17.43 25.79
CA ALA A 22 -15.04 -16.36 26.05
C ALA A 22 -14.45 -14.95 26.23
N MET A 23 -13.15 -14.76 25.96
CA MET A 23 -12.52 -13.42 25.95
C MET A 23 -11.60 -13.23 24.74
N LEU A 24 -12.20 -13.20 23.55
CA LEU A 24 -11.74 -12.33 22.48
C LEU A 24 -12.93 -11.44 22.11
N ALA A 25 -13.35 -10.61 23.07
CA ALA A 25 -14.04 -9.40 22.71
C ALA A 25 -13.09 -8.65 21.77
N SER A 26 -13.54 -8.39 20.54
CA SER A 26 -12.87 -7.46 19.64
C SER A 26 -12.50 -6.22 20.45
N ALA A 27 -11.20 -5.92 20.53
CA ALA A 27 -10.75 -4.66 21.10
C ALA A 27 -11.62 -3.56 20.46
N PRO A 28 -12.17 -2.61 21.23
CA PRO A 28 -12.91 -1.50 20.64
C PRO A 28 -12.01 -0.90 19.57
N SER A 29 -12.49 -0.84 18.33
CA SER A 29 -11.76 -0.22 17.24
C SER A 29 -11.38 1.18 17.70
N SER A 30 -10.10 1.43 17.95
CA SER A 30 -9.61 2.80 18.04
C SER A 30 -10.10 3.49 16.77
N GLU A 31 -10.80 4.62 16.90
CA GLU A 31 -11.17 5.42 15.73
C GLU A 31 -9.91 5.62 14.88
N SER A 32 -10.00 5.24 13.60
CA SER A 32 -8.90 5.36 12.63
C SER A 32 -8.51 6.83 12.54
N TRP A 33 -7.22 7.15 12.66
CA TRP A 33 -6.74 8.53 12.49
C TRP A 33 -6.79 8.96 11.03
N LEU A 34 -6.85 8.00 10.10
CA LEU A 34 -6.90 8.25 8.67
C LEU A 34 -8.33 8.12 8.14
N ASP A 35 -8.99 9.27 7.95
CA ASP A 35 -10.33 9.34 7.40
C ASP A 35 -10.41 8.93 5.91
N GLN A 36 -11.63 8.74 5.41
CA GLN A 36 -11.85 8.26 4.03
C GLN A 36 -11.38 9.26 2.97
N ARG A 37 -11.46 10.57 3.24
CA ARG A 37 -10.96 11.62 2.36
C ARG A 37 -9.44 11.52 2.23
N SER A 38 -8.73 11.40 3.34
CA SER A 38 -7.28 11.29 3.41
C SER A 38 -6.79 9.99 2.75
N LYS A 39 -7.49 8.87 2.95
CA LYS A 39 -7.26 7.61 2.21
C LYS A 39 -7.39 7.81 0.70
N GLY A 40 -8.43 8.50 0.24
CA GLY A 40 -8.64 8.82 -1.16
C GLY A 40 -7.48 9.64 -1.78
N LEU A 41 -7.06 10.70 -1.10
CA LEU A 41 -5.91 11.52 -1.51
C LEU A 41 -4.61 10.69 -1.56
N ALA A 42 -4.35 9.91 -0.50
CA ALA A 42 -3.14 9.11 -0.38
C ALA A 42 -3.05 8.00 -1.45
N ALA A 43 -4.13 7.25 -1.69
CA ALA A 43 -4.16 6.23 -2.74
C ALA A 43 -3.88 6.83 -4.12
N CYS A 44 -4.56 7.93 -4.46
CA CYS A 44 -4.37 8.60 -5.75
C CYS A 44 -2.95 9.15 -5.91
N ALA A 45 -2.39 9.72 -4.84
CA ALA A 45 -1.01 10.21 -4.81
C ALA A 45 0.01 9.09 -5.06
N CYS A 46 -0.15 7.96 -4.37
CA CYS A 46 0.74 6.80 -4.49
C CYS A 46 0.69 6.19 -5.91
N LEU A 47 -0.51 5.98 -6.44
CA LEU A 47 -0.72 5.42 -7.78
C LEU A 47 -0.24 6.35 -8.89
N MET A 48 -0.48 7.66 -8.77
CA MET A 48 0.10 8.67 -9.66
C MET A 48 1.63 8.59 -9.63
N ALA A 49 2.23 8.51 -8.44
CA ALA A 49 3.67 8.43 -8.30
C ALA A 49 4.25 7.19 -8.99
N GLN A 50 3.53 6.07 -9.00
CA GLN A 50 3.92 4.85 -9.71
C GLN A 50 3.69 4.92 -11.22
N GLY A 51 2.82 5.82 -11.68
CA GLY A 51 2.34 5.84 -13.06
C GLY A 51 1.32 4.73 -13.36
N ASP A 52 0.67 4.19 -12.32
CA ASP A 52 -0.28 3.08 -12.40
C ASP A 52 -1.68 3.60 -12.78
N LEU A 53 -1.85 3.93 -14.06
CA LEU A 53 -3.07 4.58 -14.56
C LEU A 53 -4.29 3.65 -14.50
N GLU A 54 -4.09 2.34 -14.61
CA GLU A 54 -5.16 1.34 -14.55
C GLU A 54 -5.83 1.34 -13.17
N ARG A 55 -5.02 1.38 -12.10
CA ARG A 55 -5.55 1.47 -10.73
C ARG A 55 -5.93 2.89 -10.32
N LEU A 56 -5.33 3.92 -10.93
CA LEU A 56 -5.62 5.31 -10.61
C LEU A 56 -7.06 5.72 -10.96
N GLU A 57 -7.58 5.31 -12.12
CA GLU A 57 -8.95 5.70 -12.53
C GLU A 57 -10.03 5.29 -11.50
N PRO A 58 -10.15 4.00 -11.10
CA PRO A 58 -11.10 3.61 -10.07
C PRO A 58 -10.79 4.25 -8.72
N ALA A 59 -9.51 4.45 -8.36
CA ALA A 59 -9.15 5.14 -7.11
C ALA A 59 -9.64 6.59 -7.07
N VAL A 60 -9.55 7.32 -8.18
CA VAL A 60 -10.08 8.69 -8.30
C VAL A 60 -11.59 8.72 -8.08
N ARG A 61 -12.34 7.78 -8.67
CA ARG A 61 -13.79 7.68 -8.47
C ARG A 61 -14.13 7.45 -7.01
N THR A 62 -13.46 6.49 -6.37
CA THR A 62 -13.62 6.19 -4.95
C THR A 62 -13.26 7.39 -4.07
N ALA A 63 -12.19 8.11 -4.39
CA ALA A 63 -11.80 9.31 -3.65
C ALA A 63 -12.87 10.41 -3.72
N LEU A 64 -13.44 10.65 -4.90
CA LEU A 64 -14.54 11.61 -5.09
C LEU A 64 -15.82 11.17 -4.37
N ASP A 65 -16.15 9.87 -4.41
CA ASP A 65 -17.28 9.29 -3.66
C ASP A 65 -17.07 9.44 -2.14
N ASN A 66 -15.81 9.39 -1.66
CA ASN A 66 -15.42 9.53 -0.26
C ASN A 66 -15.15 10.97 0.19
N GLY A 67 -15.52 11.97 -0.62
CA GLY A 67 -15.51 13.37 -0.22
C GLY A 67 -14.21 14.13 -0.50
N VAL A 68 -13.25 13.55 -1.24
CA VAL A 68 -12.20 14.36 -1.87
C VAL A 68 -12.85 15.23 -2.93
N THR A 69 -12.59 16.54 -2.90
CA THR A 69 -13.13 17.46 -3.89
C THR A 69 -12.31 17.43 -5.18
N ILE A 70 -12.93 17.86 -6.28
CA ILE A 70 -12.27 17.93 -7.58
C ILE A 70 -11.05 18.86 -7.52
N ASN A 71 -11.16 20.01 -6.87
CA ASN A 71 -10.06 20.97 -6.80
C ASN A 71 -8.92 20.54 -5.86
N GLU A 72 -9.22 19.80 -4.80
CA GLU A 72 -8.18 19.14 -3.99
C GLU A 72 -7.39 18.11 -4.82
N MET A 73 -8.08 17.31 -5.64
CA MET A 73 -7.42 16.32 -6.50
C MET A 73 -6.56 16.98 -7.58
N LYS A 74 -7.06 18.07 -8.21
CA LYS A 74 -6.27 18.87 -9.17
C LYS A 74 -5.01 19.42 -8.51
N GLU A 75 -5.12 19.96 -7.29
CA GLU A 75 -3.99 20.50 -6.54
C GLU A 75 -3.00 19.40 -6.14
N ALA A 76 -3.47 18.24 -5.65
CA ALA A 76 -2.64 17.11 -5.30
C ALA A 76 -1.81 16.63 -6.51
N PHE A 77 -2.48 16.38 -7.65
CA PHE A 77 -1.80 15.94 -8.86
C PHE A 77 -0.85 17.00 -9.42
N SER A 78 -1.21 18.29 -9.32
CA SER A 78 -0.34 19.38 -9.71
C SER A 78 0.90 19.43 -8.81
N GLN A 79 0.76 19.48 -7.48
CA GLN A 79 1.90 19.49 -6.56
C GLN A 79 2.89 18.35 -6.82
N LEU A 80 2.39 17.14 -7.08
CA LEU A 80 3.23 15.95 -7.17
C LEU A 80 4.18 15.92 -8.37
N TYR A 81 4.05 16.79 -9.39
CA TYR A 81 5.06 16.83 -10.47
C TYR A 81 6.46 17.10 -9.91
N ALA A 82 6.59 17.83 -8.80
CA ALA A 82 7.88 18.14 -8.20
C ALA A 82 8.58 16.90 -7.63
N TYR A 83 7.83 15.84 -7.33
CA TYR A 83 8.34 14.57 -6.81
C TYR A 83 8.43 13.49 -7.90
N THR A 84 7.52 13.53 -8.87
CA THR A 84 7.30 12.42 -9.82
C THR A 84 7.54 12.80 -11.29
N GLY A 85 7.81 14.08 -11.57
CA GLY A 85 7.91 14.65 -12.91
C GLY A 85 6.56 15.00 -13.55
N PHE A 86 6.60 15.96 -14.49
CA PHE A 86 5.42 16.41 -15.24
C PHE A 86 4.65 15.30 -15.95
N PRO A 87 5.27 14.32 -16.63
CA PRO A 87 4.51 13.29 -17.34
C PRO A 87 3.51 12.54 -16.47
N ARG A 88 3.90 12.15 -15.25
CA ARG A 88 3.00 11.44 -14.31
C ARG A 88 1.87 12.35 -13.83
N SER A 89 2.17 13.62 -13.55
CA SER A 89 1.17 14.62 -13.14
C SER A 89 0.14 14.88 -14.23
N LEU A 90 0.60 15.11 -15.47
CA LEU A 90 -0.28 15.36 -16.60
C LEU A 90 -1.15 14.15 -16.92
N ASN A 91 -0.60 12.93 -16.84
CA ASN A 91 -1.37 11.71 -17.04
C ASN A 91 -2.47 11.55 -15.97
N ALA A 92 -2.16 11.79 -14.70
CA ALA A 92 -3.14 11.73 -13.61
C ALA A 92 -4.25 12.79 -13.75
N LEU A 93 -3.90 14.02 -14.14
CA LEU A 93 -4.87 15.07 -14.47
C LEU A 93 -5.74 14.67 -15.68
N GLY A 94 -5.18 13.98 -16.67
CA GLY A 94 -5.92 13.41 -17.79
C GLY A 94 -6.92 12.33 -17.35
N VAL A 95 -6.53 11.45 -16.43
CA VAL A 95 -7.43 10.46 -15.81
C VAL A 95 -8.57 11.16 -15.08
N LEU A 96 -8.28 12.17 -14.25
CA LEU A 96 -9.32 12.94 -13.57
C LEU A 96 -10.27 13.61 -14.56
N SER A 97 -9.73 14.27 -15.60
CA SER A 97 -10.54 14.90 -16.65
C SER A 97 -11.50 13.91 -17.29
N LYS A 98 -11.02 12.70 -17.65
CA LYS A 98 -11.84 11.64 -18.24
C LYS A 98 -12.90 11.12 -17.27
N VAL A 99 -12.57 10.93 -16.00
CA VAL A 99 -13.54 10.54 -14.97
C VAL A 99 -14.68 11.56 -14.88
N LEU A 100 -14.36 12.85 -14.98
CA LEU A 100 -15.31 13.95 -14.90
C LEU A 100 -16.17 14.15 -16.16
N GLU A 101 -15.87 13.52 -17.30
CA GLU A 101 -16.78 13.46 -18.45
C GLU A 101 -18.13 12.80 -18.07
N ASN A 102 -18.09 11.87 -17.11
CA ASN A 102 -19.26 11.22 -16.52
C ASN A 102 -19.42 11.62 -15.04
N ARG A 103 -19.31 12.93 -14.76
CA ARG A 103 -19.40 13.47 -13.40
C ARG A 103 -20.74 13.11 -12.75
N LYS A 104 -20.66 12.61 -11.51
CA LYS A 104 -21.83 12.39 -10.66
C LYS A 104 -22.24 13.70 -9.94
N PRO A 105 -23.53 13.96 -9.70
CA PRO A 105 -24.01 15.14 -8.98
C PRO A 105 -23.44 15.30 -7.56
N GLU A 106 -23.10 14.19 -6.91
CA GLU A 106 -22.60 14.16 -5.54
C GLU A 106 -21.14 14.63 -5.42
N TRP A 107 -20.40 14.60 -6.54
CA TRP A 107 -18.98 14.99 -6.58
C TRP A 107 -18.81 16.50 -6.48
N GLN A 108 -18.23 16.92 -5.35
CA GLN A 108 -18.05 18.33 -5.01
C GLN A 108 -16.91 18.94 -5.80
N GLU A 109 -17.13 20.14 -6.35
CA GLU A 109 -16.05 20.91 -6.99
C GLU A 109 -14.97 21.30 -5.97
N GLY A 110 -15.39 21.60 -4.74
CA GLY A 110 -14.55 22.16 -3.70
C GLY A 110 -14.49 23.69 -3.76
N LYS A 111 -13.53 24.25 -3.04
CA LYS A 111 -13.30 25.70 -3.01
C LYS A 111 -12.92 26.22 -4.40
N PRO A 112 -13.44 27.37 -4.86
CA PRO A 112 -13.00 27.95 -6.13
C PRO A 112 -11.49 28.19 -6.15
N TRP A 113 -10.84 27.86 -7.26
CA TRP A 113 -9.42 28.13 -7.41
C TRP A 113 -9.16 29.63 -7.58
N THR A 114 -8.16 30.14 -6.86
CA THR A 114 -7.68 31.52 -6.99
C THR A 114 -6.18 31.52 -7.21
N ARG A 115 -5.71 32.31 -8.17
CA ARG A 115 -4.27 32.47 -8.42
C ARG A 115 -3.60 33.09 -7.18
N PRO A 116 -2.60 32.42 -6.57
CA PRO A 116 -1.88 32.99 -5.45
C PRO A 116 -1.18 34.31 -5.83
N VAL A 117 -1.37 35.35 -5.03
CA VAL A 117 -0.79 36.68 -5.28
C VAL A 117 0.74 36.65 -5.22
N VAL A 118 1.31 35.75 -4.40
CA VAL A 118 2.76 35.59 -4.25
C VAL A 118 3.46 35.21 -5.57
N TRP A 119 2.78 34.53 -6.49
CA TRP A 119 3.34 34.17 -7.80
C TRP A 119 3.65 35.38 -8.68
N ASN A 120 3.18 36.58 -8.33
CA ASN A 120 3.50 37.80 -9.05
C ASN A 120 4.86 38.41 -8.60
N ASP A 121 5.53 37.82 -7.61
CA ASP A 121 6.74 38.37 -7.01
C ASP A 121 7.68 37.25 -6.53
N ALA A 122 8.73 37.00 -7.31
CA ALA A 122 9.70 35.95 -7.04
C ALA A 122 10.44 36.13 -5.70
N GLN A 123 10.64 37.37 -5.22
CA GLN A 123 11.29 37.60 -3.93
C GLN A 123 10.37 37.21 -2.77
N LYS A 124 9.06 37.48 -2.90
CA LYS A 124 8.08 37.02 -1.91
C LYS A 124 7.94 35.50 -1.93
N ALA A 125 7.94 34.88 -3.11
CA ALA A 125 7.91 33.42 -3.24
C ALA A 125 9.13 32.78 -2.55
N LEU A 126 10.33 33.30 -2.79
CA LEU A 126 11.55 32.84 -2.11
C LEU A 126 11.48 32.99 -0.59
N LYS A 127 10.99 34.14 -0.09
CA LYS A 127 10.84 34.39 1.35
C LYS A 127 9.85 33.41 1.97
N GLN A 128 8.65 33.31 1.41
CA GLN A 128 7.61 32.39 1.88
C GLN A 128 8.11 30.95 1.86
N GLY A 129 8.76 30.54 0.76
CA GLY A 129 9.28 29.19 0.63
C GLY A 129 10.38 28.86 1.61
N THR A 130 11.23 29.83 1.97
CA THR A 130 12.22 29.68 3.03
C THR A 130 11.55 29.44 4.40
N GLU A 131 10.48 30.18 4.70
CA GLU A 131 9.71 30.02 5.94
C GLU A 131 9.00 28.65 5.99
N VAL A 132 8.34 28.25 4.89
CA VAL A 132 7.66 26.95 4.77
C VAL A 132 8.66 25.79 4.87
N GLN A 133 9.76 25.83 4.13
CA GLN A 133 10.81 24.82 4.18
C GLN A 133 11.37 24.69 5.61
N THR A 134 11.63 25.82 6.28
CA THR A 134 12.17 25.84 7.64
C THR A 134 11.20 25.17 8.61
N LYS A 135 9.90 25.50 8.51
CA LYS A 135 8.87 24.88 9.33
C LYS A 135 8.80 23.36 9.08
N LEU A 136 8.68 22.94 7.82
CA LEU A 136 8.59 21.54 7.44
C LEU A 136 9.82 20.76 7.89
N SER A 137 11.02 21.30 7.66
CA SER A 137 12.28 20.65 8.03
C SER A 137 12.55 20.67 9.54
N GLY A 138 11.83 21.49 10.31
CA GLY A 138 12.07 21.75 11.73
C GLY A 138 13.33 22.58 12.03
N ARG A 139 14.03 23.03 10.98
CA ARG A 139 15.25 23.84 11.04
C ARG A 139 15.49 24.51 9.70
N ALA A 140 16.30 25.56 9.69
CA ALA A 140 16.76 26.16 8.45
C ALA A 140 17.52 25.12 7.61
N PHE A 141 17.25 25.10 6.31
CA PHE A 141 17.93 24.26 5.34
C PHE A 141 18.56 25.12 4.26
N ASP A 142 19.77 24.74 3.86
CA ASP A 142 20.54 25.45 2.87
C ASP A 142 21.31 24.43 2.03
N PHE A 143 21.14 24.50 0.71
CA PHE A 143 21.83 23.62 -0.24
C PHE A 143 22.85 24.40 -1.05
N ALA A 144 23.77 25.09 -0.37
CA ALA A 144 24.83 25.91 -0.96
C ALA A 144 25.72 25.17 -1.99
N PHE A 145 25.75 23.84 -1.96
CA PHE A 145 26.43 23.04 -2.98
C PHE A 145 25.85 23.25 -4.39
N CYS A 146 24.52 23.43 -4.51
CA CYS A 146 23.83 23.76 -5.76
C CYS A 146 22.86 24.91 -5.51
N PRO A 147 23.32 26.18 -5.59
CA PRO A 147 22.49 27.35 -5.31
C PRO A 147 21.24 27.46 -6.20
N GLN A 148 21.30 26.95 -7.42
CA GLN A 148 20.17 26.87 -8.34
C GLN A 148 19.07 25.98 -7.77
N ASP A 149 19.41 24.78 -7.32
CA ASP A 149 18.45 23.85 -6.71
C ASP A 149 17.96 24.36 -5.36
N ASP A 150 18.82 24.99 -4.56
CA ASP A 150 18.39 25.64 -3.31
C ASP A 150 17.31 26.70 -3.57
N TYR A 151 17.52 27.54 -4.58
CA TYR A 151 16.53 28.53 -5.00
C TYR A 151 15.25 27.87 -5.51
N TYR A 152 15.33 26.84 -6.35
CA TYR A 152 14.13 26.14 -6.86
C TYR A 152 13.35 25.45 -5.74
N LEU A 153 14.03 24.80 -4.80
CA LEU A 153 13.38 24.22 -3.63
C LEU A 153 12.64 25.31 -2.85
N LYS A 154 13.29 26.43 -2.54
CA LYS A 154 12.67 27.49 -1.74
C LYS A 154 11.59 28.22 -2.55
N SER A 155 11.95 28.94 -3.60
CA SER A 155 11.01 29.80 -4.34
C SER A 155 9.88 29.02 -5.00
N HIS A 156 10.19 27.90 -5.65
CA HIS A 156 9.21 27.22 -6.47
C HIS A 156 8.48 26.12 -5.71
N LEU A 157 9.21 25.17 -5.11
CA LEU A 157 8.58 24.05 -4.41
C LEU A 157 7.88 24.50 -3.12
N PHE A 158 8.58 25.17 -2.21
CA PHE A 158 7.99 25.60 -0.93
C PHE A 158 7.28 26.96 -1.01
N GLY A 159 7.62 27.80 -1.99
CA GLY A 159 7.02 29.11 -2.20
C GLY A 159 5.78 29.02 -3.06
N ASP A 160 5.93 28.67 -4.34
CA ASP A 160 4.82 28.68 -5.30
C ASP A 160 3.79 27.59 -5.02
N ILE A 161 4.19 26.33 -4.87
CA ILE A 161 3.24 25.22 -4.73
C ILE A 161 2.45 25.34 -3.42
N PHE A 162 3.11 25.63 -2.31
CA PHE A 162 2.43 25.80 -1.01
C PHE A 162 1.62 27.09 -0.90
N ALA A 163 1.71 28.01 -1.87
CA ALA A 163 0.85 29.18 -1.93
C ALA A 163 -0.58 28.86 -2.40
N GLY A 164 -0.80 27.71 -3.05
CA GLY A 164 -2.13 27.21 -3.32
C GLY A 164 -2.87 26.86 -2.02
N ASP A 165 -4.19 27.01 -2.02
CA ASP A 165 -5.01 26.92 -0.80
C ASP A 165 -6.18 25.94 -0.92
N GLN A 166 -6.08 25.01 -1.87
CA GLN A 166 -6.98 23.86 -2.01
C GLN A 166 -6.65 22.74 -1.03
N LEU A 167 -5.37 22.56 -0.71
CA LEU A 167 -4.89 21.63 0.30
C LEU A 167 -4.25 22.40 1.46
N THR A 168 -4.54 21.97 2.69
CA THR A 168 -3.81 22.48 3.85
C THR A 168 -2.36 21.98 3.83
N PRO A 169 -1.42 22.65 4.52
CA PRO A 169 -0.06 22.13 4.59
C PRO A 169 0.05 20.72 5.20
N ALA A 170 -0.90 20.34 6.07
CA ALA A 170 -0.99 18.98 6.59
C ALA A 170 -1.43 17.97 5.50
N ASP A 171 -2.46 18.29 4.72
CA ASP A 171 -2.90 17.47 3.58
C ASP A 171 -1.81 17.32 2.52
N ARG A 172 -1.07 18.40 2.25
CA ARG A 172 0.05 18.39 1.28
C ARG A 172 1.09 17.35 1.67
N GLU A 173 1.37 17.21 2.96
CA GLU A 173 2.34 16.22 3.44
C GLU A 173 1.76 14.80 3.47
N ILE A 174 0.45 14.60 3.67
CA ILE A 174 -0.19 13.29 3.45
C ILE A 174 0.02 12.83 2.00
N VAL A 175 -0.26 13.72 1.04
CA VAL A 175 -0.08 13.48 -0.40
C VAL A 175 1.39 13.19 -0.72
N THR A 176 2.33 13.98 -0.19
CA THR A 176 3.77 13.79 -0.41
C THR A 176 4.28 12.47 0.19
N VAL A 177 3.94 12.17 1.44
CA VAL A 177 4.34 10.91 2.11
C VAL A 177 3.80 9.70 1.36
N ALA A 178 2.55 9.75 0.90
CA ALA A 178 1.95 8.67 0.12
C ALA A 178 2.66 8.46 -1.22
N ALA A 179 2.92 9.53 -1.97
CA ALA A 179 3.66 9.47 -3.23
C ALA A 179 5.07 8.89 -3.04
N LEU A 180 5.81 9.36 -2.04
CA LEU A 180 7.17 8.87 -1.74
C LEU A 180 7.18 7.42 -1.26
N SER A 181 6.12 6.96 -0.58
CA SER A 181 5.97 5.56 -0.17
C SER A 181 5.83 4.62 -1.38
N GLY A 182 5.26 5.12 -2.48
CA GLY A 182 5.11 4.38 -3.73
C GLY A 182 6.35 4.36 -4.64
N LEU A 183 7.44 5.04 -4.27
CA LEU A 183 8.64 5.19 -5.09
C LEU A 183 9.84 4.43 -4.51
N GLU A 184 10.71 3.95 -5.40
CA GLU A 184 12.00 3.34 -5.06
C GLU A 184 13.12 4.38 -5.09
N GLY A 185 14.16 4.20 -4.26
CA GLY A 185 15.36 5.05 -4.26
C GLY A 185 15.21 6.42 -3.57
N VAL A 186 14.09 6.67 -2.88
CA VAL A 186 13.77 7.97 -2.23
C VAL A 186 13.59 7.86 -0.71
N ASP A 187 14.18 6.83 -0.08
CA ASP A 187 14.03 6.59 1.36
C ASP A 187 14.45 7.78 2.26
N PRO A 188 15.54 8.53 1.96
CA PRO A 188 15.88 9.73 2.72
C PRO A 188 14.79 10.81 2.69
N GLN A 189 14.16 11.01 1.52
CA GLN A 189 13.08 11.97 1.33
C GLN A 189 11.82 11.52 2.06
N LEU A 190 11.43 10.24 1.94
CA LEU A 190 10.30 9.68 2.68
C LEU A 190 10.48 9.89 4.20
N ALA A 191 11.66 9.57 4.73
CA ALA A 191 11.96 9.76 6.15
C ALA A 191 11.89 11.25 6.56
N ALA A 192 12.36 12.16 5.70
CA ALA A 192 12.27 13.60 5.93
C ALA A 192 10.82 14.09 5.95
N HIS A 193 10.02 13.71 4.97
CA HIS A 193 8.61 14.11 4.86
C HIS A 193 7.70 13.45 5.90
N LYS A 194 8.00 12.24 6.40
CA LYS A 194 7.29 11.69 7.57
C LYS A 194 7.42 12.62 8.79
N ARG A 195 8.62 13.11 9.07
CA ARG A 195 8.85 14.11 10.14
C ARG A 195 8.25 15.47 9.79
N GLY A 196 8.38 15.87 8.52
CA GLY A 196 7.82 17.11 7.99
C GLY A 196 6.31 17.18 8.14
N ALA A 197 5.61 16.09 7.85
CA ALA A 197 4.17 15.96 8.02
C ALA A 197 3.72 16.28 9.45
N VAL A 198 4.47 15.84 10.45
CA VAL A 198 4.21 16.16 11.87
C VAL A 198 4.43 17.66 12.13
N ASN A 199 5.54 18.22 11.64
CA ASN A 199 5.82 19.66 11.76
C ASN A 199 4.77 20.54 11.05
N MET A 200 4.09 20.00 10.04
CA MET A 200 3.04 20.68 9.29
C MET A 200 1.63 20.48 9.84
N GLY A 201 1.46 19.71 10.92
CA GLY A 201 0.21 19.64 11.69
C GLY A 201 -0.44 18.26 11.79
N ASN A 202 0.15 17.21 11.20
CA ASN A 202 -0.32 15.84 11.39
C ASN A 202 0.18 15.26 12.72
N SER A 203 -0.51 14.25 13.27
CA SER A 203 0.03 13.46 14.38
C SER A 203 1.01 12.39 13.87
N GLN A 204 1.90 11.92 14.75
CA GLN A 204 2.81 10.82 14.39
C GLN A 204 2.01 9.54 14.13
N GLU A 205 0.95 9.30 14.90
CA GLU A 205 0.07 8.14 14.80
C GLU A 205 -0.65 8.11 13.45
N LEU A 206 -1.12 9.25 12.95
CA LEU A 206 -1.75 9.34 11.63
C LEU A 206 -0.76 8.97 10.52
N ILE A 207 0.49 9.45 10.61
CA ILE A 207 1.51 9.20 9.59
C ILE A 207 1.99 7.75 9.61
N ASP A 208 2.08 7.12 10.78
CA ASP A 208 2.40 5.71 10.87
C ASP A 208 1.23 4.82 10.41
N GLU A 209 -0.02 5.20 10.73
CA GLU A 209 -1.21 4.54 10.19
C GLU A 209 -1.30 4.68 8.66
N LEU A 210 -0.98 5.86 8.11
CA LEU A 210 -0.93 6.10 6.66
C LEU A 210 0.04 5.15 5.95
N CYS A 211 1.29 5.04 6.42
CA CYS A 211 2.26 4.13 5.82
C CYS A 211 1.80 2.67 5.93
N ALA A 212 1.32 2.25 7.11
CA ALA A 212 0.85 0.88 7.33
C ALA A 212 -0.35 0.55 6.43
N TRP A 213 -1.28 1.49 6.27
CA TRP A 213 -2.44 1.34 5.41
C TRP A 213 -2.07 1.25 3.93
N LEU A 214 -1.14 2.08 3.45
CA LEU A 214 -0.65 2.00 2.06
C LEU A 214 -0.01 0.64 1.76
N ASP A 215 0.78 0.10 2.69
CA ASP A 215 1.39 -1.22 2.55
C ASP A 215 0.35 -2.35 2.63
N SER A 216 -0.63 -2.25 3.54
CA SER A 216 -1.67 -3.27 3.71
C SER A 216 -2.63 -3.34 2.53
N GLU A 217 -2.93 -2.20 1.91
CA GLU A 217 -3.76 -2.12 0.70
C GLU A 217 -2.96 -2.39 -0.59
N GLY A 218 -1.65 -2.61 -0.49
CA GLY A 218 -0.76 -2.89 -1.61
C GLY A 218 -0.61 -1.71 -2.57
N TYR A 219 -0.75 -0.49 -2.05
CA TYR A 219 -0.33 0.73 -2.75
C TYR A 219 1.19 0.87 -2.72
N SER A 220 1.85 0.45 -1.65
CA SER A 220 3.32 0.39 -1.57
C SER A 220 3.83 -1.04 -1.36
N LEU A 221 5.11 -1.24 -1.73
CA LEU A 221 5.88 -2.47 -1.50
C LEU A 221 6.92 -2.29 -0.39
N LYS A 222 6.73 -1.33 0.53
CA LYS A 222 7.67 -1.04 1.63
C LYS A 222 7.47 -1.99 2.81
N SER A 223 7.21 -3.26 2.48
CA SER A 223 7.19 -4.37 3.42
C SER A 223 8.55 -4.52 4.09
N LYS A 224 8.54 -5.00 5.34
CA LYS A 224 9.77 -5.40 6.06
C LYS A 224 10.46 -6.60 5.40
N TRP A 225 9.79 -7.27 4.45
CA TRP A 225 10.29 -8.44 3.75
C TRP A 225 10.80 -8.07 2.35
N PRO A 226 11.97 -8.57 1.94
CA PRO A 226 12.55 -8.26 0.65
C PRO A 226 11.64 -8.72 -0.49
N LYS A 227 11.47 -7.89 -1.53
CA LYS A 227 10.73 -8.25 -2.75
C LYS A 227 11.30 -9.52 -3.41
N GLY A 228 12.62 -9.62 -3.47
CA GLY A 228 13.34 -10.71 -4.10
C GLY A 228 13.64 -10.47 -5.57
N GLU A 229 14.26 -11.47 -6.19
CA GLU A 229 14.61 -11.48 -7.61
C GLU A 229 13.46 -12.05 -8.46
N PRO A 230 13.37 -11.72 -9.76
CA PRO A 230 12.34 -12.28 -10.63
C PRO A 230 12.30 -13.81 -10.58
N ASN A 231 11.10 -14.38 -10.42
CA ASN A 231 10.87 -15.82 -10.25
C ASN A 231 10.95 -16.58 -11.59
N THR A 232 12.10 -16.49 -12.26
CA THR A 232 12.31 -17.00 -13.62
C THR A 232 12.19 -18.53 -13.69
N ALA A 233 12.59 -19.25 -12.65
CA ALA A 233 12.56 -20.72 -12.61
C ALA A 233 11.14 -21.31 -12.65
N TYR A 234 10.15 -20.58 -12.10
CA TYR A 234 8.76 -21.03 -12.04
C TYR A 234 7.83 -20.18 -12.90
N ALA A 235 8.36 -19.25 -13.72
CA ALA A 235 7.56 -18.30 -14.49
C ALA A 235 6.49 -18.98 -15.38
N GLN A 236 6.77 -20.18 -15.93
CA GLN A 236 5.77 -20.93 -16.72
C GLN A 236 4.52 -21.38 -15.94
N TYR A 237 4.56 -21.33 -14.60
CA TYR A 237 3.44 -21.70 -13.73
C TYR A 237 2.72 -20.48 -13.14
N PHE A 238 2.99 -19.28 -13.66
CA PHE A 238 2.40 -18.04 -13.19
C PHE A 238 1.77 -17.28 -14.36
N ILE A 239 0.65 -16.63 -14.07
CA ILE A 239 0.10 -15.57 -14.90
C ILE A 239 0.57 -14.26 -14.27
N GLY A 240 1.28 -13.41 -15.02
CA GLY A 240 1.90 -12.18 -14.51
C GLY A 240 3.27 -12.39 -13.87
N ASN A 241 3.88 -11.34 -13.32
CA ASN A 241 5.22 -11.40 -12.75
C ASN A 241 5.21 -11.67 -11.24
N SER A 242 6.09 -12.59 -10.82
CA SER A 242 6.38 -12.85 -9.41
C SER A 242 7.88 -12.74 -9.11
N TYR A 243 8.19 -12.56 -7.84
CA TYR A 243 9.55 -12.41 -7.32
C TYR A 243 9.74 -13.28 -6.08
N LEU A 244 10.94 -13.78 -5.87
CA LEU A 244 11.27 -14.71 -4.80
C LEU A 244 12.49 -14.21 -4.00
N ALA A 245 12.35 -14.17 -2.67
CA ALA A 245 13.46 -13.96 -1.75
C ALA A 245 13.55 -15.12 -0.76
N ASP A 246 14.73 -15.71 -0.60
CA ASP A 246 15.03 -16.58 0.54
C ASP A 246 15.27 -15.70 1.77
N VAL A 247 14.50 -15.92 2.83
CA VAL A 247 14.62 -15.18 4.10
C VAL A 247 15.26 -16.03 5.20
N GLY A 248 15.78 -17.20 4.84
CA GLY A 248 16.49 -18.13 5.72
C GLY A 248 15.58 -19.17 6.38
N GLY A 249 16.19 -20.29 6.81
CA GLY A 249 15.49 -21.35 7.54
C GLY A 249 14.45 -22.13 6.72
N GLY A 250 14.56 -22.10 5.38
CA GLY A 250 13.60 -22.74 4.47
C GLY A 250 12.33 -21.90 4.23
N VAL A 251 12.28 -20.66 4.73
CA VAL A 251 11.18 -19.73 4.50
C VAL A 251 11.52 -18.85 3.30
N HIS A 252 10.55 -18.67 2.41
CA HIS A 252 10.66 -17.77 1.27
C HIS A 252 9.60 -16.67 1.34
N ASN A 253 9.93 -15.46 0.93
CA ASN A 253 8.96 -14.43 0.62
C ASN A 253 8.65 -14.45 -0.88
N VAL A 254 7.38 -14.58 -1.24
CA VAL A 254 6.93 -14.52 -2.63
C VAL A 254 6.16 -13.21 -2.83
N THR A 255 6.59 -12.41 -3.80
CA THR A 255 5.92 -11.16 -4.17
C THR A 255 5.22 -11.33 -5.51
N PHE A 256 3.96 -10.91 -5.58
CA PHE A 256 3.11 -10.95 -6.77
C PHE A 256 2.79 -9.50 -7.19
N GLU A 257 2.99 -9.20 -8.47
CA GLU A 257 2.40 -8.00 -9.08
C GLU A 257 0.87 -8.04 -9.01
N PRO A 258 0.17 -6.88 -9.10
CA PRO A 258 -1.28 -6.86 -9.27
C PRO A 258 -1.72 -7.83 -10.38
N ARG A 259 -2.80 -8.59 -10.10
CA ARG A 259 -3.32 -9.68 -10.96
C ARG A 259 -2.45 -10.93 -11.09
N CYS A 260 -1.21 -10.92 -10.60
CA CYS A 260 -0.34 -12.08 -10.71
C CYS A 260 -0.84 -13.23 -9.82
N ARG A 261 -0.84 -14.45 -10.35
CA ARG A 261 -1.30 -15.65 -9.64
C ARG A 261 -0.59 -16.89 -10.18
N ASN A 262 -0.39 -17.87 -9.31
CA ASN A 262 0.14 -19.16 -9.75
C ASN A 262 -0.95 -20.06 -10.34
N ASN A 263 -0.53 -21.07 -11.07
CA ASN A 263 -1.40 -22.14 -11.54
C ASN A 263 -1.94 -22.94 -10.37
N TRP A 264 -3.01 -23.68 -10.62
CA TRP A 264 -3.42 -24.73 -9.69
C TRP A 264 -2.25 -25.69 -9.46
N HIS A 265 -2.05 -26.11 -8.22
CA HIS A 265 -1.00 -27.06 -7.86
C HIS A 265 -1.33 -27.84 -6.61
N ILE A 266 -0.58 -28.93 -6.40
CA ILE A 266 -0.69 -29.83 -5.26
C ILE A 266 0.69 -29.99 -4.64
N HIS A 267 0.75 -29.93 -3.31
CA HIS A 267 1.91 -30.34 -2.53
C HIS A 267 1.68 -31.77 -2.02
N HIS A 268 2.43 -32.74 -2.55
CA HIS A 268 2.34 -34.12 -2.11
C HIS A 268 3.16 -34.33 -0.84
N LYS A 269 2.55 -34.98 0.16
CA LYS A 269 3.20 -35.35 1.43
C LYS A 269 3.90 -34.21 2.20
N ALA A 270 3.45 -32.98 1.99
CA ALA A 270 3.92 -31.81 2.71
C ALA A 270 2.76 -30.83 2.93
N VAL A 271 2.72 -30.20 4.10
CA VAL A 271 1.77 -29.13 4.40
C VAL A 271 2.45 -27.81 4.08
N GLN A 272 1.88 -27.01 3.18
CA GLN A 272 2.38 -25.66 2.93
C GLN A 272 1.73 -24.68 3.91
N VAL A 273 2.50 -23.72 4.42
CA VAL A 273 1.97 -22.63 5.24
C VAL A 273 2.22 -21.32 4.51
N LEU A 274 1.16 -20.55 4.29
CA LEU A 274 1.21 -19.18 3.77
C LEU A 274 0.95 -18.20 4.92
N ILE A 275 1.76 -17.14 5.01
CA ILE A 275 1.56 -16.03 5.95
C ILE A 275 1.56 -14.75 5.11
N CYS A 276 0.41 -14.12 4.93
CA CYS A 276 0.36 -12.84 4.24
C CYS A 276 1.06 -11.76 5.08
N VAL A 277 1.94 -11.00 4.45
CA VAL A 277 2.76 -9.98 5.12
C VAL A 277 2.63 -8.58 4.50
N SER A 278 2.14 -8.46 3.26
CA SER A 278 1.86 -7.16 2.63
C SER A 278 0.79 -7.29 1.55
N GLY A 279 -0.02 -6.24 1.39
CA GLY A 279 -1.01 -6.15 0.33
C GLY A 279 -2.17 -7.14 0.43
N ARG A 280 -3.00 -7.18 -0.63
CA ARG A 280 -4.19 -8.01 -0.76
C ARG A 280 -4.01 -9.10 -1.80
N GLY A 281 -4.41 -10.32 -1.45
CA GLY A 281 -4.34 -11.48 -2.32
C GLY A 281 -5.51 -12.44 -2.14
N TRP A 282 -5.40 -13.58 -2.77
CA TRP A 282 -6.38 -14.66 -2.74
C TRP A 282 -5.67 -15.99 -2.52
N TYR A 283 -6.34 -16.87 -1.79
CA TYR A 283 -6.06 -18.29 -1.74
C TYR A 283 -7.35 -19.03 -2.10
N GLN A 284 -7.25 -20.11 -2.87
CA GLN A 284 -8.43 -20.92 -3.18
C GLN A 284 -8.09 -22.39 -3.31
N GLU A 285 -8.89 -23.24 -2.65
CA GLU A 285 -8.91 -24.68 -2.88
C GLU A 285 -9.87 -25.04 -4.01
N TRP A 286 -9.56 -26.12 -4.72
CA TRP A 286 -10.38 -26.59 -5.82
C TRP A 286 -11.82 -26.90 -5.36
N GLY A 287 -12.81 -26.30 -6.04
CA GLY A 287 -14.22 -26.48 -5.73
C GLY A 287 -14.72 -25.73 -4.48
N LYS A 288 -13.88 -24.92 -3.82
CA LYS A 288 -14.27 -24.08 -2.68
C LYS A 288 -14.26 -22.60 -3.05
N GLU A 289 -14.90 -21.79 -2.21
CA GLU A 289 -14.82 -20.33 -2.31
C GLU A 289 -13.39 -19.84 -2.07
N ALA A 290 -13.01 -18.77 -2.77
CA ALA A 290 -11.73 -18.12 -2.55
C ALA A 290 -11.73 -17.35 -1.22
N ILE A 291 -10.62 -17.45 -0.50
CA ILE A 291 -10.37 -16.79 0.76
C ILE A 291 -9.52 -15.54 0.50
N PRO A 292 -9.98 -14.33 0.86
CA PRO A 292 -9.17 -13.13 0.76
C PRO A 292 -8.01 -13.18 1.75
N MET A 293 -6.85 -12.72 1.32
CA MET A 293 -5.64 -12.64 2.14
C MET A 293 -5.23 -11.19 2.33
N SER A 294 -5.04 -10.79 3.58
CA SER A 294 -4.46 -9.51 3.99
C SER A 294 -3.40 -9.73 5.09
N PRO A 295 -2.54 -8.76 5.40
CA PRO A 295 -1.43 -8.97 6.34
C PRO A 295 -1.91 -9.57 7.68
N GLY A 296 -1.28 -10.65 8.11
CA GLY A 296 -1.68 -11.44 9.29
C GLY A 296 -2.57 -12.65 8.99
N THR A 297 -3.09 -12.78 7.75
CA THR A 297 -3.78 -14.00 7.31
C THR A 297 -2.80 -15.17 7.24
N VAL A 298 -3.12 -16.28 7.91
CA VAL A 298 -2.33 -17.52 7.90
C VAL A 298 -3.17 -18.66 7.35
N ILE A 299 -2.68 -19.33 6.31
CA ILE A 299 -3.33 -20.50 5.69
C ILE A 299 -2.37 -21.69 5.79
N ALA A 300 -2.80 -22.77 6.45
CA ALA A 300 -2.10 -24.05 6.43
C ALA A 300 -2.82 -24.97 5.43
N ILE A 301 -2.16 -25.26 4.32
CA ILE A 301 -2.69 -25.99 3.18
C ILE A 301 -2.33 -27.46 3.35
N PRO A 302 -3.30 -28.35 3.60
CA PRO A 302 -3.03 -29.76 3.77
C PRO A 302 -2.36 -30.37 2.54
N ALA A 303 -1.57 -31.43 2.76
CA ALA A 303 -1.05 -32.23 1.67
C ALA A 303 -2.20 -32.74 0.77
N GLU A 304 -1.91 -32.94 -0.50
CA GLU A 304 -2.84 -33.45 -1.52
C GLU A 304 -3.97 -32.48 -1.91
N VAL A 305 -4.04 -31.28 -1.32
CA VAL A 305 -5.07 -30.28 -1.67
C VAL A 305 -4.64 -29.53 -2.92
N LYS A 306 -5.45 -29.60 -3.98
CA LYS A 306 -5.33 -28.77 -5.18
C LYS A 306 -5.74 -27.33 -4.84
N HIS A 307 -4.84 -26.39 -5.03
CA HIS A 307 -5.07 -24.98 -4.69
C HIS A 307 -4.29 -24.02 -5.59
N TRP A 308 -4.62 -22.74 -5.53
CA TRP A 308 -3.81 -21.64 -6.06
C TRP A 308 -3.81 -20.46 -5.09
N HIS A 309 -2.88 -19.54 -5.30
CA HIS A 309 -2.86 -18.25 -4.61
C HIS A 309 -2.19 -17.16 -5.47
N GLY A 310 -2.52 -15.90 -5.18
CA GLY A 310 -2.03 -14.78 -5.95
C GLY A 310 -2.49 -13.43 -5.43
N ALA A 311 -2.07 -12.37 -6.11
CA ALA A 311 -2.47 -11.00 -5.83
C ALA A 311 -3.94 -10.75 -6.16
N ALA A 312 -4.52 -9.72 -5.52
CA ALA A 312 -5.77 -9.12 -5.97
C ALA A 312 -5.55 -8.32 -7.26
N LYS A 313 -6.66 -7.91 -7.90
CA LYS A 313 -6.63 -7.23 -9.21
C LYS A 313 -5.86 -5.91 -9.15
N ASP A 314 -5.93 -5.26 -8.01
CA ASP A 314 -5.53 -3.88 -7.78
C ASP A 314 -4.57 -3.76 -6.60
N SER A 315 -3.81 -4.81 -6.29
CA SER A 315 -2.91 -4.81 -5.15
C SER A 315 -1.68 -5.65 -5.45
N TRP A 316 -0.50 -5.15 -5.08
CA TRP A 316 0.63 -6.03 -4.85
C TRP A 316 0.31 -7.01 -3.72
N PHE A 317 0.95 -8.17 -3.68
CA PHE A 317 0.75 -9.14 -2.62
C PHE A 317 2.05 -9.81 -2.24
N GLN A 318 2.31 -9.90 -0.94
CA GLN A 318 3.41 -10.66 -0.39
C GLN A 318 2.92 -11.67 0.64
N HIS A 319 3.47 -12.87 0.57
CA HIS A 319 3.37 -13.83 1.64
C HIS A 319 4.69 -14.55 1.87
N LEU A 320 4.94 -14.89 3.12
CA LEU A 320 5.94 -15.88 3.48
C LEU A 320 5.37 -17.27 3.23
N THR A 321 6.21 -18.19 2.82
CA THR A 321 5.85 -19.59 2.62
C THR A 321 6.95 -20.52 3.10
N TYR A 322 6.54 -21.62 3.72
CA TYR A 322 7.40 -22.76 4.07
C TYR A 322 6.57 -24.04 4.13
N HIS A 323 7.24 -25.19 4.07
CA HIS A 323 6.60 -26.48 4.27
C HIS A 323 6.83 -27.02 5.68
N LYS A 324 5.81 -27.63 6.27
CA LYS A 324 5.88 -28.40 7.52
C LYS A 324 5.33 -29.81 7.30
N ASP A 325 5.57 -30.68 8.27
CA ASP A 325 5.12 -32.09 8.23
C ASP A 325 5.57 -32.81 6.93
N VAL A 326 6.78 -32.49 6.47
CA VAL A 326 7.35 -33.00 5.22
C VAL A 326 7.74 -34.47 5.39
N GLN A 327 7.23 -35.35 4.54
CA GLN A 327 7.53 -36.79 4.55
C GLN A 327 8.41 -37.18 3.35
N ASP A 328 9.04 -38.35 3.44
CA ASP A 328 9.92 -38.87 2.41
C ASP A 328 9.22 -38.98 1.03
N GLY A 329 9.91 -38.43 0.03
CA GLY A 329 9.41 -38.35 -1.34
C GLY A 329 8.34 -37.29 -1.55
N SER A 330 8.33 -36.21 -0.75
CA SER A 330 7.50 -35.03 -1.00
C SER A 330 7.82 -34.39 -2.36
N SER A 331 6.81 -33.89 -3.04
CA SER A 331 6.96 -33.25 -4.35
C SER A 331 5.86 -32.21 -4.60
N ASN A 332 6.05 -31.40 -5.65
CA ASN A 332 5.06 -30.43 -6.11
C ASN A 332 4.55 -30.86 -7.49
N GLU A 333 3.23 -30.92 -7.65
CA GLU A 333 2.56 -31.14 -8.92
C GLU A 333 1.92 -29.83 -9.39
N TRP A 334 2.41 -29.29 -10.51
CA TRP A 334 1.82 -28.11 -11.14
C TRP A 334 0.78 -28.54 -12.19
N LEU A 335 -0.37 -27.88 -12.16
CA LEU A 335 -1.54 -28.21 -12.96
C LEU A 335 -1.92 -27.05 -13.88
N GLU A 336 -3.19 -26.98 -14.29
CA GLU A 336 -3.67 -25.99 -15.24
C GLU A 336 -3.65 -24.55 -14.68
N PRO A 337 -3.55 -23.55 -15.58
CA PRO A 337 -3.69 -22.15 -15.19
C PRO A 337 -5.03 -21.81 -14.55
N VAL A 338 -5.04 -20.86 -13.63
CA VAL A 338 -6.27 -20.22 -13.14
C VAL A 338 -6.77 -19.27 -14.23
N THR A 339 -7.87 -19.62 -14.88
CA THR A 339 -8.37 -18.85 -16.03
C THR A 339 -8.80 -17.45 -15.62
N ASP A 340 -8.80 -16.52 -16.58
CA ASP A 340 -9.27 -15.15 -16.33
C ASP A 340 -10.76 -15.13 -15.96
N GLU A 341 -11.58 -16.07 -16.44
CA GLU A 341 -12.99 -16.17 -16.07
C GLU A 341 -13.14 -16.46 -14.58
N ILE A 342 -12.40 -17.45 -14.05
CA ILE A 342 -12.40 -17.76 -12.62
C ILE A 342 -11.92 -16.54 -11.84
N TYR A 343 -10.76 -16.01 -12.20
CA TYR A 343 -10.11 -14.92 -11.47
C TYR A 343 -10.93 -13.62 -11.48
N ASN A 344 -11.57 -13.29 -12.61
CA ASN A 344 -12.34 -12.05 -12.72
C ASN A 344 -13.65 -12.08 -11.92
N THR A 345 -14.12 -13.24 -11.44
CA THR A 345 -15.26 -13.32 -10.52
C THR A 345 -14.94 -12.84 -9.10
N LEU A 346 -13.65 -12.80 -8.73
CA LEU A 346 -13.18 -12.36 -7.42
C LEU A 346 -13.30 -10.85 -7.30
N LYS A 347 -13.70 -10.37 -6.11
CA LYS A 347 -14.04 -8.96 -5.89
C LYS A 347 -12.83 -8.09 -5.60
#